data_AF-A0AAP7QQE9-F1
#
_entry.id   AF-A0AAP7QQE9-F1
#
_cell.length_a   1.000
_cell.length_b   1.000
_cell.length_c   1.000
_cell.angle_alpha   90.00
_cell.angle_beta   90.00
_cell.angle_gamma   90.00
#
_symmetry.space_group_name_H-M   'P 1'
#
loop_
_entity.id
_entity.type
_entity.pdbx_description
1 polymer ?
#
loop_
_entity_poly.entity_id
_entity_poly.type
_entity_poly.pdbx_seq_one_letter_code
_entity_poly.pdbx_strand_id
1 'polypeptide(L)'
;MVKERSFLHHSFSRGENGQENLMWKKEADDRISEHRQRDLVINVTNGEKKPIAGLEVEIKQIRHEFAFGSAMNDQVLFNQQYADFFVKHFNWAVFENEAKWYANEPERGKITYEKADAMLNFADRHQLPVRGHALFWEVEDANPSWLRSLPNHEVYEAMKNRLEHAGNHFKGRFRHWDVNNEMMHGSFFKDRFGKNIWKWMYEETKKIDPQALLFVNDYNVISYGEHHAYKAHINELRQLGAPIEAIGVQGHFEERVDPVIVKERLDVLAELGLPIWVTEYDSVHPDPNRRADNLEALYRVAFSHPAVKGVLMWGFWAGAHWRGEHAAIVNYDWSLNEAGRRYEKLLNEWTTQRVEKTDANGNVKCPAFHGTYKIRIGKESKMLKQQTIELDSNEQTPFQLDVILPQEG
;
A
#
# COMPACT_ATOMS: atom_id res chain seq x y z
N MET A 1 -2.65 -45.97 14.17
CA MET A 1 -4.05 -46.16 13.76
C MET A 1 -4.69 -44.77 13.72
N VAL A 2 -4.42 -44.04 12.62
CA VAL A 2 -4.77 -42.63 12.45
C VAL A 2 -6.12 -42.59 11.73
N LYS A 3 -7.12 -41.93 12.33
CA LYS A 3 -8.42 -41.72 11.71
C LYS A 3 -8.30 -40.59 10.69
N GLU A 4 -8.43 -40.95 9.41
CA GLU A 4 -8.65 -40.02 8.31
C GLU A 4 -9.94 -39.22 8.55
N ARG A 5 -9.84 -37.88 8.54
CA ARG A 5 -11.00 -37.01 8.40
C ARG A 5 -11.17 -36.69 6.91
N SER A 6 -12.19 -37.32 6.33
CA SER A 6 -12.76 -36.98 5.03
C SER A 6 -13.25 -35.53 5.06
N PHE A 7 -12.65 -34.68 4.20
CA PHE A 7 -13.21 -33.38 3.86
C PHE A 7 -14.02 -33.54 2.57
N LEU A 8 -15.34 -33.32 2.69
CA LEU A 8 -16.27 -33.29 1.58
C LEU A 8 -15.88 -32.18 0.59
N HIS A 9 -15.32 -32.57 -0.54
CA HIS A 9 -15.23 -31.72 -1.73
C HIS A 9 -16.65 -31.38 -2.19
N HIS A 10 -17.09 -30.15 -1.97
CA HIS A 10 -18.19 -29.59 -2.75
C HIS A 10 -17.63 -29.16 -4.10
N SER A 11 -17.81 -30.01 -5.10
CA SER A 11 -17.62 -29.66 -6.50
C SER A 11 -18.69 -28.66 -6.92
N PHE A 12 -18.34 -27.38 -7.03
CA PHE A 12 -19.17 -26.42 -7.74
C PHE A 12 -19.10 -26.74 -9.24
N SER A 13 -20.26 -27.04 -9.83
CA SER A 13 -20.41 -27.33 -11.24
C SER A 13 -20.04 -26.13 -12.10
N ARG A 14 -19.27 -26.39 -13.17
CA ARG A 14 -19.08 -25.46 -14.28
C ARG A 14 -20.42 -25.16 -14.94
N GLY A 15 -20.86 -23.91 -14.87
CA GLY A 15 -21.91 -23.37 -15.73
C GLY A 15 -22.54 -22.12 -15.15
N GLU A 16 -21.93 -20.94 -15.40
CA GLU A 16 -22.51 -19.56 -15.40
C GLU A 16 -21.44 -18.41 -15.41
N ASN A 17 -20.18 -18.71 -15.76
CA ASN A 17 -19.01 -17.83 -15.54
C ASN A 17 -18.85 -16.54 -16.38
N GLY A 18 -19.88 -16.09 -17.11
CA GLY A 18 -19.80 -14.89 -17.97
C GLY A 18 -20.40 -13.63 -17.34
N GLN A 19 -21.59 -13.75 -16.74
CA GLN A 19 -22.35 -12.61 -16.22
C GLN A 19 -21.95 -12.25 -14.77
N GLU A 20 -21.74 -13.25 -13.91
CA GLU A 20 -21.23 -13.03 -12.54
C GLU A 20 -19.87 -12.33 -12.55
N ASN A 21 -19.02 -12.67 -13.52
CA ASN A 21 -17.68 -12.10 -13.67
C ASN A 21 -17.69 -10.62 -14.12
N LEU A 22 -18.80 -10.13 -14.67
CA LEU A 22 -18.99 -8.73 -15.05
C LEU A 22 -19.64 -7.90 -13.94
N MET A 23 -20.50 -8.52 -13.11
CA MET A 23 -21.25 -7.82 -12.08
C MET A 23 -20.35 -7.29 -10.96
N TRP A 24 -19.49 -8.12 -10.39
CA TRP A 24 -18.60 -7.69 -9.30
C TRP A 24 -17.63 -6.57 -9.73
N LYS A 25 -17.17 -6.59 -11.00
CA LYS A 25 -16.29 -5.55 -11.55
C LYS A 25 -17.04 -4.23 -11.64
N LYS A 26 -18.24 -4.24 -12.21
CA LYS A 26 -19.07 -3.03 -12.30
C LYS A 26 -19.35 -2.45 -10.92
N GLU A 27 -19.70 -3.28 -9.94
CA GLU A 27 -19.92 -2.83 -8.56
C GLU A 27 -18.66 -2.26 -7.92
N ALA A 28 -17.48 -2.84 -8.20
CA ALA A 28 -16.21 -2.28 -7.76
C ALA A 28 -15.94 -0.93 -8.42
N ASP A 29 -16.20 -0.77 -9.72
CA ASP A 29 -16.01 0.47 -10.46
C ASP A 29 -16.97 1.58 -10.01
N ASP A 30 -18.21 1.22 -9.66
CA ASP A 30 -19.19 2.14 -9.06
C ASP A 30 -18.66 2.66 -7.70
N ARG A 31 -18.15 1.76 -6.83
CA ARG A 31 -17.54 2.14 -5.54
C ARG A 31 -16.23 2.92 -5.71
N ILE A 32 -15.42 2.62 -6.72
CA ILE A 32 -14.22 3.40 -7.05
C ILE A 32 -14.62 4.83 -7.39
N SER A 33 -15.65 5.00 -8.22
CA SER A 33 -16.17 6.32 -8.57
C SER A 33 -16.70 7.06 -7.33
N GLU A 34 -17.37 6.36 -6.42
CA GLU A 34 -17.91 6.93 -5.18
C GLU A 34 -16.82 7.35 -4.18
N HIS A 35 -15.79 6.52 -3.98
CA HIS A 35 -14.85 6.69 -2.86
C HIS A 35 -13.48 7.25 -3.28
N ARG A 36 -13.13 7.16 -4.56
CA ARG A 36 -11.79 7.54 -5.07
C ARG A 36 -11.82 8.71 -6.02
N GLN A 37 -13.00 9.18 -6.42
CA GLN A 37 -13.15 10.34 -7.27
C GLN A 37 -14.02 11.40 -6.62
N ARG A 38 -13.91 12.62 -7.14
CA ARG A 38 -14.86 13.71 -6.94
C ARG A 38 -14.94 14.59 -8.17
N ASP A 39 -15.97 15.42 -8.22
CA ASP A 39 -16.06 16.48 -9.22
C ASP A 39 -15.02 17.57 -8.94
N LEU A 40 -14.13 17.82 -9.90
CA LEU A 40 -13.24 18.97 -9.99
C LEU A 40 -13.89 20.02 -10.89
N VAL A 41 -14.11 21.22 -10.35
CA VAL A 41 -14.62 22.39 -11.08
C VAL A 41 -13.54 23.46 -11.10
N ILE A 42 -13.09 23.84 -12.29
CA ILE A 42 -12.10 24.90 -12.52
C ILE A 42 -12.82 26.09 -13.15
N ASN A 43 -12.84 27.23 -12.47
CA ASN A 43 -13.44 28.47 -12.97
C ASN A 43 -12.31 29.42 -13.40
N VAL A 44 -12.28 29.80 -14.68
CA VAL A 44 -11.24 30.68 -15.23
C VAL A 44 -11.81 32.05 -15.54
N THR A 45 -11.24 33.07 -14.91
CA THR A 45 -11.66 34.47 -15.06
C THR A 45 -10.50 35.39 -15.38
N ASN A 46 -10.79 36.56 -15.94
CA ASN A 46 -9.81 37.64 -16.09
C ASN A 46 -9.68 38.47 -14.79
N GLY A 47 -8.81 39.49 -14.79
CA GLY A 47 -8.64 40.40 -13.65
C GLY A 47 -9.91 41.17 -13.20
N GLU A 48 -10.95 41.21 -14.02
CA GLU A 48 -12.27 41.80 -13.69
C GLU A 48 -13.28 40.75 -13.20
N LYS A 49 -12.83 39.51 -12.94
CA LYS A 49 -13.67 38.35 -12.62
C LYS A 49 -14.70 37.99 -13.70
N LYS A 50 -14.47 38.40 -14.96
CA LYS A 50 -15.29 37.96 -16.10
C LYS A 50 -14.81 36.60 -16.60
N PRO A 51 -15.72 35.68 -16.93
CA PRO A 51 -15.36 34.35 -17.40
C PRO A 51 -14.63 34.40 -18.75
N ILE A 52 -13.68 33.48 -18.95
CA ILE A 52 -12.96 33.35 -20.22
C ILE A 52 -13.30 32.00 -20.86
N ALA A 53 -14.04 32.03 -21.97
CA ALA A 53 -14.46 30.85 -22.71
C ALA A 53 -13.40 30.36 -23.72
N GLY A 54 -13.42 29.06 -24.02
CA GLY A 54 -12.61 28.44 -25.07
C GLY A 54 -11.12 28.27 -24.76
N LEU A 55 -10.70 28.50 -23.50
CA LEU A 55 -9.32 28.24 -23.06
C LEU A 55 -9.10 26.76 -22.85
N GLU A 56 -7.96 26.26 -23.34
CA GLU A 56 -7.51 24.90 -23.08
C GLU A 56 -7.04 24.77 -21.63
N VAL A 57 -7.48 23.71 -20.96
CA VAL A 57 -7.09 23.36 -19.59
C VAL A 57 -6.59 21.92 -19.57
N GLU A 58 -5.29 21.72 -19.37
CA GLU A 58 -4.69 20.41 -19.13
C GLU A 58 -4.80 20.09 -17.63
N ILE A 59 -5.46 18.98 -17.32
CA ILE A 59 -5.66 18.43 -15.97
C ILE A 59 -4.89 17.12 -15.89
N LYS A 60 -3.71 17.15 -15.29
CA LYS A 60 -2.83 15.99 -15.20
C LYS A 60 -2.59 15.59 -13.75
N GLN A 61 -3.10 14.43 -13.36
CA GLN A 61 -2.73 13.83 -12.09
C GLN A 61 -1.26 13.42 -12.13
N ILE A 62 -0.50 13.83 -11.10
CA ILE A 62 0.93 13.54 -10.97
C ILE A 62 1.24 12.61 -9.80
N ARG A 63 0.30 12.44 -8.86
CA ARG A 63 0.42 11.48 -7.76
C ARG A 63 -0.97 11.03 -7.30
N HIS A 64 -1.14 9.74 -7.03
CA HIS A 64 -2.33 9.19 -6.38
C HIS A 64 -2.32 9.47 -4.87
N GLU A 65 -3.48 9.77 -4.29
CA GLU A 65 -3.65 9.73 -2.84
C GLU A 65 -3.58 8.28 -2.33
N PHE A 66 -4.25 7.36 -3.03
CA PHE A 66 -4.19 5.94 -2.69
C PHE A 66 -2.78 5.38 -2.94
N ALA A 67 -2.31 4.56 -2.01
CA ALA A 67 -0.99 3.96 -2.13
C ALA A 67 -1.02 2.76 -3.06
N PHE A 68 -0.37 2.91 -4.21
CA PHE A 68 0.00 1.84 -5.12
C PHE A 68 1.52 1.69 -5.03
N GLY A 69 2.00 0.83 -4.14
CA GLY A 69 3.44 0.70 -3.89
C GLY A 69 3.96 -0.71 -4.06
N SER A 70 5.22 -0.91 -3.71
CA SER A 70 5.87 -2.21 -3.73
C SER A 70 6.98 -2.34 -2.69
N ALA A 71 7.31 -3.58 -2.33
CA ALA A 71 8.56 -3.91 -1.67
C ALA A 71 9.73 -3.49 -2.54
N MET A 72 10.62 -2.71 -1.94
CA MET A 72 11.87 -2.22 -2.51
C MET A 72 13.01 -2.93 -1.79
N ASN A 73 13.93 -3.51 -2.55
CA ASN A 73 15.17 -4.09 -2.01
C ASN A 73 16.40 -3.33 -2.53
N ASP A 74 17.57 -3.75 -2.06
CA ASP A 74 18.84 -3.07 -2.36
C ASP A 74 19.22 -2.99 -3.85
N GLN A 75 18.55 -3.72 -4.74
CA GLN A 75 18.70 -3.58 -6.20
C GLN A 75 18.49 -2.13 -6.65
N VAL A 76 17.63 -1.37 -5.96
CA VAL A 76 17.37 0.04 -6.28
C VAL A 76 18.63 0.92 -6.25
N LEU A 77 19.68 0.49 -5.53
CA LEU A 77 20.92 1.24 -5.37
C LEU A 77 21.91 1.03 -6.52
N PHE A 78 21.85 -0.10 -7.24
CA PHE A 78 22.86 -0.47 -8.23
C PHE A 78 22.29 -0.96 -9.57
N ASN A 79 20.97 -1.17 -9.66
CA ASN A 79 20.28 -1.59 -10.88
C ASN A 79 19.37 -0.46 -11.37
N GLN A 80 19.83 0.28 -12.38
CA GLN A 80 19.08 1.43 -12.91
C GLN A 80 17.70 1.02 -13.47
N GLN A 81 17.57 -0.15 -14.09
CA GLN A 81 16.28 -0.62 -14.61
C GLN A 81 15.30 -0.91 -13.48
N TYR A 82 15.78 -1.47 -12.35
CA TYR A 82 14.98 -1.64 -11.15
C TYR A 82 14.51 -0.29 -10.60
N ALA A 83 15.44 0.67 -10.45
CA ALA A 83 15.14 2.00 -9.92
C ALA A 83 14.14 2.76 -10.79
N ASP A 84 14.36 2.80 -12.11
CA ASP A 84 13.48 3.45 -13.08
C ASP A 84 12.09 2.82 -13.11
N PHE A 85 12.02 1.48 -13.06
CA PHE A 85 10.74 0.78 -12.98
C PHE A 85 10.01 1.13 -11.69
N PHE A 86 10.73 1.15 -10.55
CA PHE A 86 10.12 1.41 -9.26
C PHE A 86 9.47 2.80 -9.22
N VAL A 87 10.22 3.85 -9.56
CA VAL A 87 9.76 5.24 -9.49
C VAL A 87 8.69 5.56 -10.54
N LYS A 88 8.67 4.82 -11.66
CA LYS A 88 7.64 4.99 -12.69
C LYS A 88 6.28 4.45 -12.25
N HIS A 89 6.25 3.33 -11.53
CA HIS A 89 5.00 2.59 -11.30
C HIS A 89 4.48 2.65 -9.86
N PHE A 90 5.33 2.96 -8.88
CA PHE A 90 4.98 2.91 -7.47
C PHE A 90 5.09 4.28 -6.80
N ASN A 91 4.09 4.65 -6.00
CA ASN A 91 4.08 5.90 -5.22
C ASN A 91 4.36 5.69 -3.72
N TRP A 92 4.61 4.45 -3.29
CA TRP A 92 4.92 4.05 -1.92
C TRP A 92 5.95 2.92 -1.90
N ALA A 93 6.76 2.86 -0.86
CA ALA A 93 7.73 1.81 -0.65
C ALA A 93 7.60 1.13 0.72
N VAL A 94 8.09 -0.10 0.80
CA VAL A 94 8.40 -0.83 2.03
C VAL A 94 9.72 -1.55 1.78
N PHE A 95 10.59 -1.66 2.78
CA PHE A 95 11.85 -2.40 2.60
C PHE A 95 11.58 -3.90 2.73
N GLU A 96 12.05 -4.68 1.76
CA GLU A 96 11.82 -6.13 1.73
C GLU A 96 12.53 -6.81 2.91
N ASN A 97 13.77 -6.40 3.19
CA ASN A 97 14.57 -6.97 4.28
C ASN A 97 15.36 -5.93 5.08
N GLU A 98 15.67 -4.79 4.49
CA GLU A 98 16.74 -3.90 4.94
C GLU A 98 16.44 -3.16 6.24
N ALA A 99 15.17 -3.17 6.69
CA ALA A 99 14.76 -2.65 8.00
C ALA A 99 14.50 -3.74 9.06
N LYS A 100 14.57 -5.03 8.70
CA LYS A 100 14.33 -6.15 9.64
C LYS A 100 15.49 -6.30 10.61
N TRP A 101 15.21 -6.84 11.80
CA TRP A 101 16.20 -6.93 12.87
C TRP A 101 17.46 -7.70 12.46
N TYR A 102 17.32 -8.86 11.80
CA TYR A 102 18.48 -9.62 11.33
C TYR A 102 19.33 -8.89 10.28
N ALA A 103 18.75 -7.95 9.53
CA ALA A 103 19.48 -7.16 8.55
C ALA A 103 20.27 -6.03 9.21
N ASN A 104 19.72 -5.43 10.27
CA ASN A 104 20.38 -4.32 10.96
C ASN A 104 21.28 -4.74 12.11
N GLU A 105 21.13 -5.94 12.65
CA GLU A 105 21.96 -6.46 13.74
C GLU A 105 22.21 -7.97 13.52
N PRO A 106 22.98 -8.35 12.48
CA PRO A 106 23.24 -9.75 12.16
C PRO A 106 24.03 -10.47 13.28
N GLU A 107 24.84 -9.73 14.03
CA GLU A 107 25.50 -10.18 15.25
C GLU A 107 25.19 -9.20 16.39
N ARG A 108 25.03 -9.72 17.61
CA ARG A 108 24.68 -8.91 18.79
C ARG A 108 25.64 -7.72 18.96
N GLY A 109 25.10 -6.52 18.99
CA GLY A 109 25.85 -5.27 19.14
C GLY A 109 26.57 -4.78 17.87
N LYS A 110 26.56 -5.53 16.77
CA LYS A 110 27.09 -5.09 15.47
C LYS A 110 25.97 -4.53 14.62
N ILE A 111 25.59 -3.29 14.92
CA ILE A 111 24.48 -2.61 14.26
C ILE A 111 24.95 -1.94 12.97
N THR A 112 24.16 -2.05 11.91
CA THR A 112 24.34 -1.31 10.66
C THR A 112 22.99 -0.93 10.04
N TYR A 113 22.94 0.28 9.48
CA TYR A 113 21.79 0.79 8.73
C TYR A 113 22.18 1.23 7.31
N GLU A 114 23.41 0.96 6.87
CA GLU A 114 23.98 1.53 5.64
C GLU A 114 23.08 1.32 4.40
N LYS A 115 22.58 0.10 4.19
CA LYS A 115 21.67 -0.19 3.07
C LYS A 115 20.33 0.51 3.23
N ALA A 116 19.73 0.44 4.43
CA ALA A 116 18.46 1.07 4.72
C ALA A 116 18.53 2.60 4.54
N ASP A 117 19.61 3.23 4.99
CA ASP A 117 19.83 4.67 4.86
C ASP A 117 20.02 5.08 3.40
N ALA A 118 20.79 4.31 2.63
CA ALA A 118 20.95 4.56 1.20
C ALA A 118 19.60 4.45 0.45
N MET A 119 18.77 3.47 0.80
CA MET A 119 17.44 3.27 0.24
C MET A 119 16.44 4.35 0.68
N LEU A 120 16.49 4.79 1.95
CA LEU A 120 15.69 5.92 2.42
C LEU A 120 16.07 7.21 1.68
N ASN A 121 17.37 7.44 1.46
CA ASN A 121 17.83 8.59 0.70
C ASN A 121 17.40 8.51 -0.78
N PHE A 122 17.32 7.32 -1.36
CA PHE A 122 16.70 7.13 -2.67
C PHE A 122 15.21 7.49 -2.64
N ALA A 123 14.46 6.97 -1.67
CA ALA A 123 13.05 7.25 -1.51
C ALA A 123 12.78 8.77 -1.34
N ASP A 124 13.58 9.47 -0.52
CA ASP A 124 13.46 10.90 -0.30
C ASP A 124 13.66 11.72 -1.59
N ARG A 125 14.67 11.37 -2.41
CA ARG A 125 14.91 12.04 -3.70
C ARG A 125 13.74 11.90 -4.67
N HIS A 126 13.03 10.77 -4.59
CA HIS A 126 11.86 10.48 -5.40
C HIS A 126 10.53 10.78 -4.69
N GLN A 127 10.59 11.38 -3.49
CA GLN A 127 9.42 11.74 -2.67
C GLN A 127 8.50 10.55 -2.37
N LEU A 128 9.10 9.36 -2.19
CA LEU A 128 8.41 8.13 -1.89
C LEU A 128 8.24 7.98 -0.36
N PRO A 129 7.01 8.01 0.18
CA PRO A 129 6.78 7.58 1.55
C PRO A 129 7.14 6.10 1.73
N VAL A 130 7.73 5.77 2.88
CA VAL A 130 8.23 4.43 3.19
C VAL A 130 7.56 3.85 4.43
N ARG A 131 7.16 2.58 4.38
CA ARG A 131 6.78 1.77 5.55
C ARG A 131 8.02 1.06 6.12
N GLY A 132 8.20 1.15 7.43
CA GLY A 132 9.16 0.36 8.18
C GLY A 132 8.61 -1.04 8.47
N HIS A 133 9.32 -2.07 8.03
CA HIS A 133 8.94 -3.47 8.17
C HIS A 133 10.17 -4.32 8.54
N ALA A 134 10.21 -4.99 9.69
CA ALA A 134 9.36 -4.79 10.86
C ALA A 134 10.25 -4.56 12.10
N LEU A 135 9.71 -3.90 13.12
CA LEU A 135 10.49 -3.59 14.32
C LEU A 135 10.70 -4.84 15.18
N PHE A 136 9.64 -5.62 15.37
CA PHE A 136 9.60 -6.94 15.99
C PHE A 136 8.85 -7.94 15.08
N TRP A 137 9.12 -9.23 15.26
CA TRP A 137 8.45 -10.30 14.54
C TRP A 137 8.30 -11.53 15.46
N GLU A 138 7.08 -12.01 15.66
CA GLU A 138 6.81 -13.12 16.58
C GLU A 138 7.24 -14.50 16.06
N VAL A 139 7.44 -14.65 14.75
CA VAL A 139 7.94 -15.91 14.18
C VAL A 139 9.41 -16.07 14.59
N GLU A 140 9.71 -17.17 15.29
CA GLU A 140 11.02 -17.38 15.91
C GLU A 140 12.16 -17.30 14.90
N ASP A 141 12.07 -18.02 13.78
CA ASP A 141 13.12 -18.06 12.75
C ASP A 141 13.34 -16.72 12.01
N ALA A 142 12.42 -15.79 12.16
CA ALA A 142 12.52 -14.44 11.64
C ALA A 142 13.37 -13.50 12.53
N ASN A 143 13.76 -13.96 13.71
CA ASN A 143 14.62 -13.21 14.62
C ASN A 143 16.10 -13.56 14.43
N PRO A 144 17.04 -12.64 14.73
CA PRO A 144 18.47 -12.94 14.68
C PRO A 144 18.81 -14.20 15.47
N SER A 145 19.69 -15.06 14.93
CA SER A 145 20.06 -16.34 15.57
C SER A 145 20.61 -16.14 16.98
N TRP A 146 21.40 -15.08 17.18
CA TRP A 146 21.95 -14.73 18.49
C TRP A 146 20.86 -14.38 19.50
N LEU A 147 19.73 -13.77 19.09
CA LEU A 147 18.62 -13.40 19.96
C LEU A 147 17.87 -14.63 20.46
N ARG A 148 17.62 -15.61 19.56
CA ARG A 148 16.91 -16.85 19.87
C ARG A 148 17.56 -17.68 20.97
N SER A 149 18.90 -17.66 21.02
CA SER A 149 19.68 -18.43 21.98
C SER A 149 19.79 -17.77 23.37
N LEU A 150 19.27 -16.56 23.56
CA LEU A 150 19.39 -15.85 24.84
C LEU A 150 18.37 -16.31 25.88
N PRO A 151 18.73 -16.23 27.18
CA PRO A 151 17.75 -16.34 28.25
C PRO A 151 16.79 -15.14 28.23
N ASN A 152 15.57 -15.31 28.76
CA ASN A 152 14.49 -14.31 28.64
C ASN A 152 14.88 -12.90 29.11
N HIS A 153 15.63 -12.76 30.21
CA HIS A 153 16.04 -11.43 30.68
C HIS A 153 16.94 -10.69 29.67
N GLU A 154 17.83 -11.41 28.98
CA GLU A 154 18.67 -10.81 27.94
C GLU A 154 17.92 -10.53 26.64
N VAL A 155 16.90 -11.34 26.30
CA VAL A 155 15.99 -11.04 25.18
C VAL A 155 15.24 -9.73 25.45
N TYR A 156 14.75 -9.51 26.68
CA TYR A 156 14.07 -8.27 27.03
C TYR A 156 14.99 -7.04 26.93
N GLU A 157 16.24 -7.15 27.40
CA GLU A 157 17.24 -6.09 27.20
C GLU A 157 17.52 -5.84 25.72
N ALA A 158 17.64 -6.89 24.90
CA ALA A 158 17.82 -6.74 23.46
C ALA A 158 16.64 -6.04 22.77
N MET A 159 15.40 -6.29 23.20
CA MET A 159 14.21 -5.59 22.70
C MET A 159 14.24 -4.10 23.00
N LYS A 160 14.63 -3.72 24.23
CA LYS A 160 14.84 -2.31 24.60
C LYS A 160 15.90 -1.65 23.73
N ASN A 161 17.05 -2.31 23.56
CA ASN A 161 18.13 -1.80 22.73
C ASN A 161 17.71 -1.66 21.25
N ARG A 162 16.92 -2.59 20.72
CA ARG A 162 16.40 -2.51 19.34
C ARG A 162 15.47 -1.31 19.17
N LEU A 163 14.57 -1.05 20.11
CA LEU A 163 13.74 0.15 20.13
C LEU A 163 14.59 1.42 20.21
N GLU A 164 15.54 1.47 21.14
CA GLU A 164 16.40 2.63 21.33
C GLU A 164 17.27 2.91 20.11
N HIS A 165 17.86 1.90 19.48
CA HIS A 165 18.71 2.12 18.32
C HIS A 165 17.89 2.32 17.03
N ALA A 166 17.08 1.33 16.65
CA ALA A 166 16.39 1.36 15.36
C ALA A 166 15.19 2.31 15.35
N GLY A 167 14.42 2.32 16.44
CA GLY A 167 13.29 3.24 16.58
C GLY A 167 13.75 4.70 16.52
N ASN A 168 14.81 5.07 17.24
CA ASN A 168 15.33 6.45 17.17
C ASN A 168 16.03 6.75 15.84
N HIS A 169 16.81 5.80 15.28
CA HIS A 169 17.52 6.01 14.02
C HIS A 169 16.57 6.31 12.86
N PHE A 170 15.45 5.57 12.78
CA PHE A 170 14.46 5.72 11.72
C PHE A 170 13.32 6.68 12.05
N LYS A 171 13.36 7.34 13.21
CA LYS A 171 12.31 8.27 13.67
C LYS A 171 11.97 9.30 12.60
N GLY A 172 10.70 9.36 12.21
CA GLY A 172 10.19 10.31 11.21
C GLY A 172 10.59 10.00 9.77
N ARG A 173 11.36 8.93 9.51
CA ARG A 173 11.71 8.47 8.16
C ARG A 173 10.67 7.52 7.60
N PHE A 174 10.05 6.71 8.46
CA PHE A 174 8.93 5.85 8.07
C PHE A 174 7.58 6.50 8.39
N ARG A 175 6.65 6.41 7.45
CA ARG A 175 5.26 6.86 7.65
C ARG A 175 4.45 5.85 8.45
N HIS A 176 4.77 4.56 8.29
CA HIS A 176 4.14 3.45 8.98
C HIS A 176 5.20 2.58 9.64
N TRP A 177 4.84 1.95 10.75
CA TRP A 177 5.61 0.88 11.36
C TRP A 177 4.76 -0.37 11.49
N ASP A 178 5.21 -1.47 10.88
CA ASP A 178 4.81 -2.81 11.32
C ASP A 178 5.55 -3.09 12.63
N VAL A 179 4.87 -2.86 13.76
CA VAL A 179 5.51 -2.86 15.09
C VAL A 179 5.87 -4.28 15.49
N ASN A 180 4.90 -5.19 15.46
CA ASN A 180 5.12 -6.60 15.71
C ASN A 180 4.39 -7.41 14.65
N ASN A 181 5.16 -8.08 13.80
CA ASN A 181 4.66 -8.84 12.67
C ASN A 181 4.23 -10.25 13.09
N GLU A 182 3.15 -10.77 12.48
CA GLU A 182 2.73 -12.18 12.51
C GLU A 182 2.44 -12.74 13.91
N MET A 183 1.76 -11.94 14.73
CA MET A 183 1.37 -12.32 16.09
C MET A 183 0.32 -13.44 16.15
N MET A 184 -0.38 -13.70 15.03
CA MET A 184 -1.33 -14.82 14.93
C MET A 184 -0.63 -16.17 14.74
N HIS A 185 0.57 -16.19 14.14
CA HIS A 185 1.27 -17.43 13.78
C HIS A 185 2.60 -17.64 14.50
N GLY A 186 3.12 -16.60 15.16
CA GLY A 186 4.28 -16.67 16.04
C GLY A 186 3.92 -16.35 17.49
N SER A 187 4.84 -16.69 18.40
CA SER A 187 4.71 -16.35 19.82
C SER A 187 6.04 -16.19 20.55
N PHE A 188 7.15 -15.94 19.83
CA PHE A 188 8.49 -15.85 20.39
C PHE A 188 8.59 -14.90 21.59
N PHE A 189 8.00 -13.71 21.52
CA PHE A 189 8.00 -12.75 22.62
C PHE A 189 6.86 -13.02 23.60
N LYS A 190 5.66 -13.36 23.09
CA LYS A 190 4.50 -13.67 23.95
C LYS A 190 4.81 -14.80 24.94
N ASP A 191 5.41 -15.89 24.49
CA ASP A 191 5.62 -17.07 25.36
C ASP A 191 6.70 -16.83 26.41
N ARG A 192 7.60 -15.86 26.17
CA ARG A 192 8.66 -15.47 27.13
C ARG A 192 8.20 -14.46 28.16
N PHE A 193 7.29 -13.55 27.81
CA PHE A 193 6.96 -12.36 28.60
C PHE A 193 5.45 -12.17 28.88
N GLY A 194 4.60 -13.01 28.30
CA GLY A 194 3.14 -12.86 28.34
C GLY A 194 2.63 -11.74 27.42
N LYS A 195 1.30 -11.66 27.28
CA LYS A 195 0.63 -10.75 26.32
C LYS A 195 0.90 -9.26 26.54
N ASN A 196 1.27 -8.85 27.77
CA ASN A 196 1.60 -7.46 28.07
C ASN A 196 2.83 -6.94 27.30
N ILE A 197 3.67 -7.85 26.77
CA ILE A 197 4.80 -7.45 25.93
C ILE A 197 4.36 -6.74 24.66
N TRP A 198 3.21 -7.14 24.09
CA TRP A 198 2.66 -6.48 22.92
C TRP A 198 2.30 -5.04 23.22
N LYS A 199 1.55 -4.80 24.29
CA LYS A 199 1.24 -3.43 24.74
C LYS A 199 2.51 -2.59 24.86
N TRP A 200 3.52 -3.13 25.55
CA TRP A 200 4.80 -2.44 25.75
C TRP A 200 5.48 -2.09 24.43
N MET A 201 5.55 -3.01 23.45
CA MET A 201 6.13 -2.74 22.14
C MET A 201 5.45 -1.55 21.44
N TYR A 202 4.11 -1.51 21.42
CA TYR A 202 3.37 -0.43 20.77
C TYR A 202 3.48 0.89 21.53
N GLU A 203 3.40 0.88 22.86
CA GLU A 203 3.54 2.11 23.68
C GLU A 203 4.93 2.73 23.53
N GLU A 204 6.00 1.92 23.60
CA GLU A 204 7.36 2.44 23.46
C GLU A 204 7.66 2.89 22.02
N THR A 205 7.16 2.17 21.02
CA THR A 205 7.29 2.62 19.62
C THR A 205 6.61 3.97 19.43
N LYS A 206 5.39 4.17 19.97
CA LYS A 206 4.67 5.44 19.84
C LYS A 206 5.38 6.60 20.55
N LYS A 207 6.03 6.35 21.69
CA LYS A 207 6.84 7.36 22.39
C LYS A 207 8.05 7.80 21.56
N ILE A 208 8.71 6.84 20.91
CA ILE A 208 9.90 7.09 20.10
C ILE A 208 9.53 7.83 18.82
N ASP A 209 8.57 7.30 18.05
CA ASP A 209 8.11 7.89 16.80
C ASP A 209 6.60 8.19 16.83
N PRO A 210 6.19 9.34 17.40
CA PRO A 210 4.77 9.68 17.51
C PRO A 210 4.10 9.99 16.18
N GLN A 211 4.87 10.24 15.11
CA GLN A 211 4.33 10.62 13.79
C GLN A 211 4.00 9.40 12.93
N ALA A 212 4.69 8.28 13.13
CA ALA A 212 4.38 7.05 12.42
C ALA A 212 3.03 6.47 12.88
N LEU A 213 2.25 5.96 11.92
CA LEU A 213 1.08 5.13 12.25
C LEU A 213 1.56 3.72 12.60
N LEU A 214 1.06 3.19 13.71
CA LEU A 214 1.44 1.86 14.19
C LEU A 214 0.48 0.79 13.68
N PHE A 215 1.05 -0.18 12.97
CA PHE A 215 0.33 -1.29 12.34
C PHE A 215 0.54 -2.59 13.13
N VAL A 216 -0.54 -3.36 13.21
CA VAL A 216 -0.49 -4.82 13.31
C VAL A 216 -0.47 -5.36 11.88
N ASN A 217 0.40 -6.32 11.56
CA ASN A 217 0.52 -6.89 10.21
C ASN A 217 0.60 -8.42 10.28
N ASP A 218 -0.17 -9.11 9.43
CA ASP A 218 -0.28 -10.57 9.48
C ASP A 218 -0.71 -11.21 8.15
N TYR A 219 -0.36 -12.47 7.95
CA TYR A 219 -0.71 -13.27 6.76
C TYR A 219 -1.98 -14.08 6.97
N ASN A 220 -2.44 -14.76 5.90
CA ASN A 220 -3.67 -15.56 5.87
C ASN A 220 -4.99 -14.85 6.15
N VAL A 221 -4.97 -13.60 6.62
CA VAL A 221 -6.15 -12.82 7.01
C VAL A 221 -7.18 -12.78 5.88
N ILE A 222 -6.77 -12.28 4.72
CA ILE A 222 -7.63 -12.14 3.54
C ILE A 222 -7.45 -13.25 2.51
N SER A 223 -6.36 -14.03 2.56
CA SER A 223 -6.09 -15.12 1.61
C SER A 223 -6.68 -16.46 2.05
N TYR A 224 -6.54 -16.84 3.32
CA TYR A 224 -7.04 -18.11 3.86
C TYR A 224 -8.20 -17.96 4.86
N GLY A 225 -8.73 -16.73 5.02
CA GLY A 225 -9.96 -16.50 5.76
C GLY A 225 -9.79 -16.37 7.27
N GLU A 226 -8.60 -15.99 7.74
CA GLU A 226 -8.35 -15.76 9.18
C GLU A 226 -8.86 -14.39 9.69
N HIS A 227 -9.50 -13.58 8.83
CA HIS A 227 -10.09 -12.27 9.15
C HIS A 227 -10.88 -12.16 10.47
N HIS A 228 -11.68 -13.15 10.86
CA HIS A 228 -12.38 -13.12 12.16
C HIS A 228 -11.42 -13.29 13.35
N ALA A 229 -10.45 -14.19 13.24
CA ALA A 229 -9.45 -14.42 14.28
C ALA A 229 -8.52 -13.20 14.41
N TYR A 230 -8.12 -12.63 13.27
CA TYR A 230 -7.38 -11.38 13.21
C TYR A 230 -8.14 -10.23 13.87
N LYS A 231 -9.41 -10.03 13.53
CA LYS A 231 -10.27 -9.02 14.18
C LYS A 231 -10.35 -9.20 15.70
N ALA A 232 -10.50 -10.43 16.17
CA ALA A 232 -10.50 -10.74 17.60
C ALA A 232 -9.16 -10.38 18.25
N HIS A 233 -8.04 -10.66 17.58
CA HIS A 233 -6.71 -10.31 18.04
C HIS A 233 -6.47 -8.78 18.11
N ILE A 234 -6.90 -8.02 17.11
CA ILE A 234 -6.84 -6.55 17.16
C ILE A 234 -7.64 -5.99 18.34
N ASN A 235 -8.83 -6.55 18.61
CA ASN A 235 -9.63 -6.16 19.77
C ASN A 235 -8.95 -6.52 21.10
N GLU A 236 -8.26 -7.66 21.19
CA GLU A 236 -7.47 -8.02 22.36
C GLU A 236 -6.35 -7.01 22.61
N LEU A 237 -5.59 -6.64 21.58
CA LEU A 237 -4.52 -5.65 21.71
C LEU A 237 -5.06 -4.28 22.15
N ARG A 238 -6.22 -3.85 21.63
CA ARG A 238 -6.92 -2.65 22.09
C ARG A 238 -7.35 -2.75 23.56
N GLN A 239 -7.86 -3.90 23.99
CA GLN A 239 -8.23 -4.14 25.39
C GLN A 239 -7.02 -4.10 26.34
N LEU A 240 -5.86 -4.56 25.88
CA LEU A 240 -4.59 -4.42 26.61
C LEU A 240 -4.11 -2.96 26.68
N GLY A 241 -4.61 -2.09 25.79
CA GLY A 241 -4.25 -0.67 25.72
C GLY A 241 -3.12 -0.37 24.74
N ALA A 242 -2.84 -1.27 23.78
CA ALA A 242 -1.86 -0.99 22.73
C ALA A 242 -2.37 0.12 21.79
N PRO A 243 -1.59 1.19 21.52
CA PRO A 243 -1.99 2.29 20.64
C PRO A 243 -1.90 1.91 19.14
N ILE A 244 -2.75 0.98 18.70
CA ILE A 244 -2.84 0.56 17.29
C ILE A 244 -3.63 1.59 16.49
N GLU A 245 -3.09 2.01 15.35
CA GLU A 245 -3.64 3.08 14.52
C GLU A 245 -4.07 2.60 13.13
N ALA A 246 -3.61 1.43 12.67
CA ALA A 246 -4.01 0.81 11.42
C ALA A 246 -3.76 -0.70 11.42
N ILE A 247 -4.28 -1.40 10.41
CA ILE A 247 -4.05 -2.85 10.23
C ILE A 247 -3.52 -3.16 8.83
N GLY A 248 -2.54 -4.06 8.79
CA GLY A 248 -1.98 -4.65 7.59
C GLY A 248 -2.53 -6.06 7.40
N VAL A 249 -2.84 -6.41 6.15
CA VAL A 249 -3.18 -7.76 5.73
C VAL A 249 -2.25 -8.12 4.57
N GLN A 250 -1.28 -8.99 4.78
CA GLN A 250 -0.18 -9.21 3.83
C GLN A 250 -0.70 -9.46 2.40
N GLY A 251 -1.60 -10.44 2.23
CA GLY A 251 -2.21 -10.70 0.92
C GLY A 251 -1.35 -11.57 0.03
N HIS A 252 -0.63 -12.52 0.62
CA HIS A 252 0.01 -13.63 -0.08
C HIS A 252 -1.03 -14.67 -0.51
N PHE A 253 -1.19 -14.89 -1.82
CA PHE A 253 -2.13 -15.87 -2.38
C PHE A 253 -1.40 -17.00 -3.12
N GLU A 254 -1.66 -18.25 -2.74
CA GLU A 254 -1.25 -19.44 -3.52
C GLU A 254 -2.34 -19.93 -4.47
N GLU A 255 -3.59 -19.55 -4.21
CA GLU A 255 -4.75 -19.94 -4.99
C GLU A 255 -5.37 -18.74 -5.75
N ARG A 256 -6.56 -18.95 -6.33
CA ARG A 256 -7.35 -17.90 -6.96
C ARG A 256 -7.73 -16.82 -5.94
N VAL A 257 -7.62 -15.56 -6.35
CA VAL A 257 -8.23 -14.43 -5.64
C VAL A 257 -9.70 -14.36 -6.02
N ASP A 258 -10.59 -14.68 -5.08
CA ASP A 258 -12.02 -14.48 -5.26
C ASP A 258 -12.41 -13.06 -4.79
N PRO A 259 -12.86 -12.17 -5.69
CA PRO A 259 -13.12 -10.78 -5.34
C PRO A 259 -14.30 -10.60 -4.37
N VAL A 260 -15.30 -11.50 -4.41
CA VAL A 260 -16.47 -11.42 -3.51
C VAL A 260 -16.04 -11.80 -2.10
N ILE A 261 -15.28 -12.88 -1.96
CA ILE A 261 -14.78 -13.36 -0.67
C ILE A 261 -13.77 -12.35 -0.07
N VAL A 262 -12.84 -11.82 -0.87
CA VAL A 262 -11.89 -10.82 -0.37
C VAL A 262 -12.60 -9.55 0.09
N LYS A 263 -13.63 -9.09 -0.64
CA LYS A 263 -14.44 -7.94 -0.21
C LYS A 263 -15.14 -8.21 1.12
N GLU A 264 -15.81 -9.36 1.27
CA GLU A 264 -16.47 -9.75 2.53
C GLU A 264 -15.49 -9.73 3.71
N ARG A 265 -14.30 -10.30 3.52
CA ARG A 265 -13.25 -10.33 4.56
C ARG A 265 -12.81 -8.91 4.94
N LEU A 266 -12.67 -8.02 3.97
CA LEU A 266 -12.34 -6.61 4.21
C LEU A 266 -13.49 -5.85 4.90
N ASP A 267 -14.75 -6.12 4.56
CA ASP A 267 -15.92 -5.52 5.20
C ASP A 267 -15.94 -5.86 6.71
N VAL A 268 -15.70 -7.12 7.08
CA VAL A 268 -15.62 -7.58 8.48
C VAL A 268 -14.52 -6.86 9.26
N LEU A 269 -13.36 -6.65 8.62
CA LEU A 269 -12.24 -5.93 9.21
C LEU A 269 -12.51 -4.43 9.33
N ALA A 270 -13.26 -3.84 8.39
CA ALA A 270 -13.61 -2.43 8.40
C ALA A 270 -14.44 -2.03 9.62
N GLU A 271 -15.19 -2.95 10.21
CA GLU A 271 -15.90 -2.75 11.48
C GLU A 271 -14.98 -2.38 12.65
N LEU A 272 -13.66 -2.61 12.55
CA LEU A 272 -12.69 -2.14 13.55
C LEU A 272 -12.53 -0.61 13.56
N GLY A 273 -12.99 0.08 12.51
CA GLY A 273 -12.81 1.53 12.34
C GLY A 273 -11.35 1.95 12.16
N LEU A 274 -10.47 1.01 11.76
CA LEU A 274 -9.06 1.27 11.47
C LEU A 274 -8.84 1.29 9.95
N PRO A 275 -7.93 2.15 9.45
CA PRO A 275 -7.43 2.06 8.09
C PRO A 275 -6.82 0.67 7.81
N ILE A 276 -7.16 0.11 6.65
CA ILE A 276 -6.66 -1.19 6.20
C ILE A 276 -5.63 -0.99 5.08
N TRP A 277 -4.55 -1.75 5.11
CA TRP A 277 -3.59 -1.84 4.02
C TRP A 277 -3.42 -3.28 3.60
N VAL A 278 -3.44 -3.54 2.29
CA VAL A 278 -2.87 -4.79 1.77
C VAL A 278 -1.37 -4.58 1.66
N THR A 279 -0.60 -5.22 2.52
CA THR A 279 0.79 -4.82 2.79
C THR A 279 1.81 -5.55 1.92
N GLU A 280 1.51 -6.75 1.43
CA GLU A 280 2.49 -7.65 0.83
C GLU A 280 1.87 -8.49 -0.30
N TYR A 281 1.09 -7.85 -1.17
CA TYR A 281 0.39 -8.59 -2.22
C TYR A 281 1.36 -9.31 -3.16
N ASP A 282 1.19 -10.61 -3.27
CA ASP A 282 1.63 -11.39 -4.43
C ASP A 282 0.66 -12.56 -4.66
N SER A 283 0.70 -13.12 -5.87
CA SER A 283 0.00 -14.38 -6.16
C SER A 283 0.86 -15.29 -7.03
N VAL A 284 0.94 -16.56 -6.66
CA VAL A 284 1.81 -17.54 -7.31
C VAL A 284 1.01 -18.38 -8.31
N HIS A 285 1.38 -18.35 -9.59
CA HIS A 285 0.82 -19.25 -10.60
C HIS A 285 1.70 -19.35 -11.85
N PRO A 286 1.91 -20.54 -12.45
CA PRO A 286 2.73 -20.68 -13.65
C PRO A 286 2.16 -19.95 -14.87
N ASP A 287 0.83 -19.96 -15.06
CA ASP A 287 0.15 -19.19 -16.11
C ASP A 287 0.07 -17.69 -15.74
N PRO A 288 0.71 -16.79 -16.52
CA PRO A 288 0.67 -15.35 -16.28
C PRO A 288 -0.74 -14.74 -16.42
N ASN A 289 -1.66 -15.35 -17.18
CA ASN A 289 -3.03 -14.86 -17.29
C ASN A 289 -3.80 -15.03 -15.96
N ARG A 290 -3.57 -16.15 -15.25
CA ARG A 290 -4.14 -16.36 -13.91
C ARG A 290 -3.62 -15.35 -12.90
N ARG A 291 -2.33 -15.01 -12.98
CA ARG A 291 -1.74 -13.95 -12.15
C ARG A 291 -2.32 -12.58 -12.46
N ALA A 292 -2.56 -12.29 -13.74
CA ALA A 292 -3.22 -11.06 -14.16
C ALA A 292 -4.66 -10.97 -13.63
N ASP A 293 -5.43 -12.06 -13.68
CA ASP A 293 -6.80 -12.09 -13.16
C ASP A 293 -6.84 -11.95 -11.63
N ASN A 294 -5.91 -12.62 -10.93
CA ASN A 294 -5.76 -12.48 -9.48
C ASN A 294 -5.38 -11.04 -9.09
N LEU A 295 -4.47 -10.42 -9.83
CA LEU A 295 -4.03 -9.03 -9.60
C LEU A 295 -5.19 -8.07 -9.81
N GLU A 296 -5.92 -8.20 -10.91
CA GLU A 296 -7.08 -7.34 -11.16
C GLU A 296 -8.16 -7.50 -10.10
N ALA A 297 -8.47 -8.74 -9.70
CA ALA A 297 -9.44 -9.02 -8.66
C ALA A 297 -9.08 -8.32 -7.35
N LEU A 298 -7.85 -8.50 -6.86
CA LEU A 298 -7.43 -7.88 -5.60
C LEU A 298 -7.38 -6.36 -5.72
N TYR A 299 -6.71 -5.82 -6.74
CA TYR A 299 -6.51 -4.37 -6.86
C TYR A 299 -7.85 -3.64 -7.01
N ARG A 300 -8.79 -4.15 -7.81
CA ARG A 300 -10.14 -3.55 -7.93
C ARG A 300 -10.88 -3.58 -6.60
N VAL A 301 -10.89 -4.72 -5.91
CA VAL A 301 -11.57 -4.84 -4.61
C VAL A 301 -10.96 -3.90 -3.58
N ALA A 302 -9.64 -3.95 -3.41
CA ALA A 302 -8.91 -3.11 -2.46
C ALA A 302 -9.06 -1.61 -2.77
N PHE A 303 -8.88 -1.20 -4.02
CA PHE A 303 -9.06 0.20 -4.42
C PHE A 303 -10.52 0.64 -4.27
N SER A 304 -11.51 -0.23 -4.54
CA SER A 304 -12.93 0.09 -4.36
C SER A 304 -13.38 0.17 -2.90
N HIS A 305 -12.62 -0.37 -1.94
CA HIS A 305 -13.08 -0.50 -0.56
C HIS A 305 -12.74 0.74 0.29
N PRO A 306 -13.71 1.45 0.90
CA PRO A 306 -13.48 2.76 1.53
C PRO A 306 -12.49 2.74 2.72
N ALA A 307 -12.47 1.63 3.47
CA ALA A 307 -11.53 1.44 4.59
C ALA A 307 -10.09 1.13 4.15
N VAL A 308 -9.88 0.64 2.91
CA VAL A 308 -8.54 0.32 2.43
C VAL A 308 -7.87 1.60 1.94
N LYS A 309 -6.62 1.83 2.32
CA LYS A 309 -5.85 3.04 1.98
C LYS A 309 -4.63 2.77 1.10
N GLY A 310 -4.25 1.50 0.93
CA GLY A 310 -3.12 1.13 0.11
C GLY A 310 -3.02 -0.35 -0.22
N VAL A 311 -2.32 -0.63 -1.32
CA VAL A 311 -1.82 -1.95 -1.71
C VAL A 311 -0.33 -1.81 -1.98
N LEU A 312 0.51 -2.58 -1.28
CA LEU A 312 1.90 -2.74 -1.65
C LEU A 312 2.14 -4.16 -2.19
N MET A 313 2.73 -4.24 -3.38
CA MET A 313 3.11 -5.50 -4.03
C MET A 313 4.42 -6.03 -3.46
N TRP A 314 4.52 -7.30 -3.07
CA TRP A 314 5.72 -7.84 -2.42
C TRP A 314 6.80 -8.33 -3.41
N GLY A 315 7.34 -7.37 -4.17
CA GLY A 315 8.31 -7.58 -5.24
C GLY A 315 7.63 -7.64 -6.61
N PHE A 316 8.32 -7.14 -7.64
CA PHE A 316 7.75 -7.02 -8.99
C PHE A 316 8.59 -7.70 -10.08
N TRP A 317 9.88 -7.89 -9.86
CA TRP A 317 10.83 -8.37 -10.88
C TRP A 317 11.28 -9.81 -10.60
N ALA A 318 11.17 -10.68 -11.60
CA ALA A 318 11.50 -12.10 -11.50
C ALA A 318 12.94 -12.34 -11.04
N GLY A 319 13.87 -11.44 -11.39
CA GLY A 319 15.27 -11.53 -10.98
C GLY A 319 15.53 -11.31 -9.48
N ALA A 320 14.55 -10.77 -8.74
CA ALA A 320 14.71 -10.48 -7.31
C ALA A 320 13.48 -10.85 -6.45
N HIS A 321 12.43 -11.43 -7.03
CA HIS A 321 11.21 -11.76 -6.30
C HIS A 321 11.41 -12.99 -5.40
N TRP A 322 11.05 -12.90 -4.12
CA TRP A 322 11.25 -13.96 -3.12
C TRP A 322 10.54 -15.30 -3.47
N ARG A 323 9.35 -15.23 -4.07
CA ARG A 323 8.59 -16.35 -4.65
C ARG A 323 8.91 -16.69 -6.13
N GLY A 324 9.96 -16.10 -6.69
CA GLY A 324 10.42 -16.36 -8.06
C GLY A 324 9.52 -15.80 -9.18
N GLU A 325 9.80 -16.22 -10.42
CA GLU A 325 9.18 -15.67 -11.64
C GLU A 325 7.66 -15.88 -11.72
N HIS A 326 7.15 -16.91 -11.05
CA HIS A 326 5.72 -17.22 -10.99
C HIS A 326 4.94 -16.34 -10.01
N ALA A 327 5.57 -15.33 -9.41
CA ALA A 327 4.90 -14.29 -8.63
C ALA A 327 5.14 -12.88 -9.20
N ALA A 328 6.24 -12.69 -9.94
CA ALA A 328 6.66 -11.39 -10.47
C ALA A 328 5.83 -10.87 -11.65
N ILE A 329 5.59 -9.57 -11.74
CA ILE A 329 4.90 -8.93 -12.88
C ILE A 329 5.84 -8.56 -14.05
N VAL A 330 7.16 -8.55 -13.79
CA VAL A 330 8.23 -8.30 -14.77
C VAL A 330 9.10 -9.55 -14.88
N ASN A 331 9.36 -10.00 -16.11
CA ASN A 331 10.22 -11.15 -16.40
C ASN A 331 11.70 -10.83 -16.17
N TYR A 332 12.57 -11.85 -16.23
CA TYR A 332 14.02 -11.66 -16.06
C TYR A 332 14.63 -10.67 -17.05
N ASP A 333 14.09 -10.61 -18.26
CA ASP A 333 14.54 -9.74 -19.36
C ASP A 333 13.90 -8.33 -19.35
N TRP A 334 13.24 -7.95 -18.27
CA TRP A 334 12.51 -6.68 -18.10
C TRP A 334 11.25 -6.51 -18.95
N SER A 335 10.85 -7.53 -19.72
CA SER A 335 9.55 -7.51 -20.37
C SER A 335 8.42 -7.67 -19.34
N LEU A 336 7.33 -6.93 -19.52
CA LEU A 336 6.11 -7.15 -18.75
C LEU A 336 5.46 -8.46 -19.17
N ASN A 337 5.11 -9.31 -18.21
CA ASN A 337 4.17 -10.41 -18.47
C ASN A 337 2.72 -9.91 -18.43
N GLU A 338 1.76 -10.82 -18.55
CA GLU A 338 0.35 -10.43 -18.59
C GLU A 338 -0.12 -9.75 -17.29
N ALA A 339 0.41 -10.15 -16.13
CA ALA A 339 0.10 -9.48 -14.87
C ALA A 339 0.66 -8.05 -14.83
N GLY A 340 1.88 -7.82 -15.34
CA GLY A 340 2.46 -6.49 -15.47
C GLY A 340 1.68 -5.58 -16.42
N ARG A 341 1.26 -6.10 -17.57
CA ARG A 341 0.39 -5.34 -18.50
C ARG A 341 -0.98 -5.03 -17.89
N ARG A 342 -1.56 -5.98 -17.13
CA ARG A 342 -2.82 -5.76 -16.42
C ARG A 342 -2.67 -4.68 -15.35
N TYR A 343 -1.57 -4.67 -14.61
CA TYR A 343 -1.26 -3.65 -13.62
C TYR A 343 -1.15 -2.26 -14.24
N GLU A 344 -0.35 -2.09 -15.31
CA GLU A 344 -0.26 -0.80 -16.02
C GLU A 344 -1.63 -0.35 -16.56
N LYS A 345 -2.46 -1.28 -17.07
CA LYS A 345 -3.81 -0.96 -17.53
C LYS A 345 -4.69 -0.41 -16.40
N LEU A 346 -4.66 -1.01 -15.21
CA LEU A 346 -5.44 -0.54 -14.06
C LEU A 346 -4.97 0.83 -13.58
N LEU A 347 -3.66 1.05 -13.49
CA LEU A 347 -3.13 2.38 -13.13
C LEU A 347 -3.56 3.45 -14.15
N ASN A 348 -3.51 3.14 -15.45
CA ASN A 348 -3.96 4.06 -16.49
C ASN A 348 -5.47 4.33 -16.40
N GLU A 349 -6.27 3.30 -16.12
CA GLU A 349 -7.72 3.43 -15.87
C GLU A 349 -8.02 4.32 -14.66
N TRP A 350 -7.17 4.25 -13.63
CA TRP A 350 -7.36 4.97 -12.38
C TRP A 350 -6.62 6.31 -12.28
N THR A 351 -6.03 6.78 -13.37
CA THR A 351 -5.31 8.05 -13.42
C THR A 351 -6.06 9.10 -14.22
N THR A 352 -6.23 10.28 -13.65
CA THR A 352 -6.89 11.39 -14.35
C THR A 352 -5.92 12.12 -15.26
N GLN A 353 -6.16 12.05 -16.57
CA GLN A 353 -5.46 12.85 -17.57
C GLN A 353 -6.46 13.37 -18.61
N ARG A 354 -6.72 14.68 -18.61
CA ARG A 354 -7.71 15.32 -19.48
C ARG A 354 -7.19 16.62 -20.06
N VAL A 355 -7.67 16.96 -21.26
CA VAL A 355 -7.52 18.28 -21.87
C VAL A 355 -8.91 18.75 -22.27
N GLU A 356 -9.39 19.77 -21.57
CA GLU A 356 -10.75 20.29 -21.74
C GLU A 356 -10.69 21.74 -22.23
N LYS A 357 -11.85 22.29 -22.62
CA LYS A 357 -12.00 23.72 -22.90
C LYS A 357 -12.99 24.35 -21.96
N THR A 358 -12.69 25.56 -21.49
CA THR A 358 -13.64 26.34 -20.68
C THR A 358 -14.91 26.62 -21.48
N ASP A 359 -16.05 26.44 -20.82
CA ASP A 359 -17.37 26.71 -21.40
C ASP A 359 -17.66 28.23 -21.49
N ALA A 360 -18.89 28.60 -21.89
CA ALA A 360 -19.31 30.00 -21.99
C ALA A 360 -19.25 30.76 -20.64
N ASN A 361 -19.27 30.05 -19.51
CA ASN A 361 -19.16 30.58 -18.16
C ASN A 361 -17.72 30.49 -17.63
N GLY A 362 -16.74 30.10 -18.45
CA GLY A 362 -15.34 29.99 -18.05
C GLY A 362 -15.02 28.72 -17.27
N ASN A 363 -15.92 27.73 -17.27
CA ASN A 363 -15.82 26.58 -16.39
C ASN A 363 -15.33 25.33 -17.12
N VAL A 364 -14.56 24.50 -16.42
CA VAL A 364 -14.30 23.10 -16.75
C VAL A 364 -14.77 22.25 -15.58
N LYS A 365 -15.57 21.22 -15.85
CA LYS A 365 -16.02 20.26 -14.83
C LYS A 365 -15.70 18.84 -15.29
N CYS A 366 -15.02 18.07 -14.44
CA CYS A 366 -14.79 16.65 -14.70
C CYS A 366 -14.67 15.83 -13.40
N PRO A 367 -15.03 14.54 -13.43
CA PRO A 367 -14.63 13.62 -12.37
C PRO A 367 -13.11 13.44 -12.39
N ALA A 368 -12.50 13.48 -11.20
CA ALA A 368 -11.07 13.38 -11.00
C ALA A 368 -10.77 12.51 -9.76
N PHE A 369 -9.79 11.62 -9.88
CA PHE A 369 -9.32 10.76 -8.80
C PHE A 369 -8.61 11.56 -7.69
N HIS A 370 -8.69 11.13 -6.44
CA HIS A 370 -8.00 11.81 -5.34
C HIS A 370 -6.47 11.78 -5.50
N GLY A 371 -5.83 12.91 -5.21
CA GLY A 371 -4.38 13.04 -5.26
C GLY A 371 -3.91 14.39 -5.79
N THR A 372 -2.65 14.43 -6.21
CA THR A 372 -1.97 15.66 -6.61
C THR A 372 -2.08 15.89 -8.10
N TYR A 373 -2.39 17.12 -8.50
CA TYR A 373 -2.58 17.51 -9.90
C TYR A 373 -1.68 18.67 -10.29
N LYS A 374 -1.24 18.63 -11.55
CA LYS A 374 -0.69 19.76 -12.26
C LYS A 374 -1.75 20.28 -13.23
N ILE A 375 -2.20 21.50 -13.00
CA ILE A 375 -3.17 22.20 -13.85
C ILE A 375 -2.44 23.22 -14.71
N ARG A 376 -2.67 23.19 -16.03
CA ARG A 376 -2.14 24.19 -16.97
C ARG A 376 -3.27 24.79 -17.79
N ILE A 377 -3.21 26.11 -17.98
CA ILE A 377 -4.21 26.87 -18.74
C ILE A 377 -3.51 27.57 -19.90
N GLY A 378 -4.09 27.44 -21.09
CA GLY A 378 -3.50 27.89 -22.36
C GLY A 378 -2.84 26.75 -23.13
N LYS A 379 -2.52 27.01 -24.39
CA LYS A 379 -1.86 26.02 -25.28
C LYS A 379 -0.38 25.89 -24.93
N GLU A 380 0.27 24.80 -25.32
CA GLU A 380 1.73 24.65 -25.17
C GLU A 380 2.52 25.83 -25.75
N SER A 381 2.06 26.40 -26.87
CA SER A 381 2.70 27.55 -27.51
C SER A 381 2.47 28.89 -26.79
N LYS A 382 1.49 28.97 -25.87
CA LYS A 382 1.20 30.15 -25.05
C LYS A 382 0.55 29.72 -23.73
N MET A 383 1.37 29.26 -22.79
CA MET A 383 0.93 28.89 -21.44
C MET A 383 0.63 30.15 -20.62
N LEU A 384 -0.60 30.26 -20.12
CA LEU A 384 -1.08 31.43 -19.37
C LEU A 384 -0.90 31.25 -17.86
N LYS A 385 -1.11 30.04 -17.36
CA LYS A 385 -0.93 29.70 -15.93
C LYS A 385 -0.60 28.24 -15.76
N GLN A 386 0.18 27.95 -14.72
CA GLN A 386 0.41 26.60 -14.21
C GLN A 386 0.33 26.64 -12.69
N GLN A 387 -0.32 25.65 -12.08
CA GLN A 387 -0.31 25.47 -10.62
C GLN A 387 -0.48 23.99 -10.25
N THR A 388 -0.04 23.67 -9.03
CA THR A 388 -0.26 22.36 -8.41
C THR A 388 -1.40 22.47 -7.42
N ILE A 389 -2.30 21.50 -7.40
CA ILE A 389 -3.37 21.39 -6.40
C ILE A 389 -3.33 19.99 -5.78
N GLU A 390 -3.82 19.88 -4.55
CA GLU A 390 -4.16 18.60 -3.93
C GLU A 390 -5.68 18.47 -3.99
N LEU A 391 -6.15 17.28 -4.36
CA LEU A 391 -7.56 16.92 -4.42
C LEU A 391 -7.79 15.81 -3.40
N ASP A 392 -7.91 16.20 -2.13
CA ASP A 392 -7.87 15.26 -0.99
C ASP A 392 -9.25 14.67 -0.71
N SER A 393 -9.28 13.41 -0.26
CA SER A 393 -10.52 12.70 0.07
C SER A 393 -11.40 13.38 1.13
N ASN A 394 -10.84 14.29 1.94
CA ASN A 394 -11.53 14.96 3.04
C ASN A 394 -12.17 16.32 2.68
N GLU A 395 -11.96 16.85 1.47
CA GLU A 395 -12.51 18.16 1.09
C GLU A 395 -13.99 18.06 0.65
N GLN A 396 -14.68 19.20 0.52
CA GLN A 396 -16.07 19.23 0.05
C GLN A 396 -16.20 18.88 -1.44
N THR A 397 -17.33 18.29 -1.82
CA THR A 397 -17.69 17.99 -3.23
C THR A 397 -18.80 18.94 -3.70
N PRO A 398 -18.65 19.63 -4.84
CA PRO A 398 -17.49 19.62 -5.74
C PRO A 398 -16.29 20.39 -5.17
N PHE A 399 -15.08 19.99 -5.55
CA PHE A 399 -13.88 20.80 -5.31
C PHE A 399 -13.86 21.95 -6.32
N GLN A 400 -13.69 23.19 -5.84
CA GLN A 400 -13.70 24.39 -6.67
C GLN A 400 -12.31 25.04 -6.70
N LEU A 401 -11.80 25.25 -7.91
CA LEU A 401 -10.55 25.95 -8.18
C LEU A 401 -10.82 27.21 -8.99
N ASP A 402 -10.71 28.36 -8.35
CA ASP A 402 -10.79 29.64 -9.05
C ASP A 402 -9.41 30.06 -9.57
N VAL A 403 -9.32 30.34 -10.86
CA VAL A 403 -8.09 30.78 -11.52
C VAL A 403 -8.30 32.14 -12.17
N ILE A 404 -7.56 33.13 -11.69
CA ILE A 404 -7.58 34.48 -12.24
C ILE A 404 -6.35 34.65 -13.13
N LEU A 405 -6.58 34.89 -14.42
CA LEU A 405 -5.52 35.24 -15.36
C LEU A 405 -5.27 36.76 -15.34
N PRO A 406 -4.00 37.19 -15.35
CA PRO A 406 -3.68 38.62 -15.45
C PRO A 406 -4.21 39.16 -16.78
N GLN A 407 -4.63 40.44 -16.81
CA GLN A 407 -4.98 41.08 -18.08
C GLN A 407 -3.76 41.08 -19.01
N GLU A 408 -3.93 40.59 -20.24
CA GLU A 408 -2.94 40.83 -21.29
C GLU A 408 -2.87 42.34 -21.50
N GLY A 409 -1.70 42.94 -21.22
CA GLY A 409 -1.41 44.34 -21.51
C GLY A 409 -1.11 44.56 -22.99
#